data_AF-A0A2V8MZ63-F1
#
_entry.id   AF-A0A2V8MZ63-F1
#
_cell.length_a   1.000
_cell.length_b   1.000
_cell.length_c   1.000
_cell.angle_alpha   90.00
_cell.angle_beta   90.00
_cell.angle_gamma   90.00
#
_symmetry.space_group_name_H-M   'P 1'
#
loop_
_entity.id
_entity.type
_entity.pdbx_description
1 polymer ?
#
loop_
_entity_poly.entity_id
_entity_poly.type
_entity_poly.pdbx_seq_one_letter_code
_entity_poly.pdbx_strand_id
1 'polypeptide(L)'
;MVFGQDGRFGYENLIDRTNSDLASGLGNLSSRTLTMIERYCDSRVPSGIISDEGVLPAKRAGVDNDDLAIAGFVEHARDEFIRHFERLAFSRALEEAWAIVARVDKTISDAKPWDLAKDENQKQTLGAVLYRAAEVLRWLSVILFPIIPNATREIYEQLGLTDDLSAIDPAKLKWRGLPAGTEIGEVKALFPRIDKAKTMTEIKSQESGVRSQQPDAAETRPSERMQSTEPASETSAVSEARASARAAHSGTHLTEAAAVLGAEGVVIDITDFAKVELRVGEVRTAERIPKADKLLLITVDIGEEKPRQILAGIAQYYEPERLIGRKIVVVANLKPRKLRGYESQGMLLAASVGEEGKPVIATFAEDVPNGARLK
;
A
#
# COMPACT_ATOMS: atom_id res chain seq x y z
N MET A 1 -12.81 -3.45 0.38
CA MET A 1 -13.83 -4.51 0.32
C MET A 1 -15.10 -3.92 0.89
N VAL A 2 -16.17 -3.76 0.12
CA VAL A 2 -17.39 -3.13 0.64
C VAL A 2 -18.20 -4.17 1.43
N PHE A 3 -18.57 -3.83 2.66
CA PHE A 3 -19.40 -4.71 3.48
C PHE A 3 -20.75 -4.95 2.78
N GLY A 4 -21.17 -6.21 2.73
CA GLY A 4 -22.38 -6.64 2.01
C GLY A 4 -22.18 -7.08 0.56
N GLN A 5 -20.94 -7.01 0.03
CA GLN A 5 -20.58 -7.57 -1.28
C GLN A 5 -19.58 -8.72 -1.12
N ASP A 6 -19.51 -9.59 -2.13
CA ASP A 6 -18.52 -10.67 -2.17
C ASP A 6 -17.10 -10.12 -2.18
N GLY A 7 -16.32 -10.51 -1.17
CA GLY A 7 -14.92 -10.16 -1.04
C GLY A 7 -14.00 -11.20 -1.67
N ARG A 8 -13.04 -10.75 -2.50
CA ARG A 8 -11.95 -11.63 -2.95
C ARG A 8 -10.83 -11.63 -1.92
N PHE A 9 -10.63 -12.77 -1.27
CA PHE A 9 -9.50 -12.99 -0.37
C PHE A 9 -8.26 -13.41 -1.16
N GLY A 10 -7.11 -12.85 -0.81
CA GLY A 10 -5.81 -13.25 -1.33
C GLY A 10 -4.73 -12.98 -0.30
N TYR A 11 -3.92 -14.00 0.03
CA TYR A 11 -2.87 -13.89 1.03
C TYR A 11 -1.86 -12.80 0.72
N GLU A 12 -1.52 -12.61 -0.58
CA GLU A 12 -0.63 -11.53 -1.00
C GLU A 12 -1.19 -10.15 -0.67
N ASN A 13 -2.47 -9.90 -0.96
CA ASN A 13 -3.13 -8.62 -0.65
C ASN A 13 -3.21 -8.39 0.86
N LEU A 14 -3.43 -9.44 1.65
CA LEU A 14 -3.43 -9.35 3.11
C LEU A 14 -2.05 -8.96 3.65
N ILE A 15 -0.98 -9.58 3.14
CA ILE A 15 0.40 -9.27 3.52
C ILE A 15 0.74 -7.83 3.12
N ASP A 16 0.40 -7.43 1.89
CA ASP A 16 0.69 -6.08 1.38
C ASP A 16 -0.02 -5.02 2.22
N ARG A 17 -1.31 -5.22 2.53
CA ARG A 17 -2.05 -4.31 3.42
C ARG A 17 -1.53 -4.31 4.84
N THR A 18 -1.15 -5.46 5.40
CA THR A 18 -0.56 -5.53 6.75
C THR A 18 0.75 -4.73 6.82
N ASN A 19 1.60 -4.87 5.81
CA ASN A 19 2.87 -4.16 5.75
C ASN A 19 2.68 -2.65 5.51
N SER A 20 1.77 -2.26 4.62
CA SER A 20 1.52 -0.86 4.28
C SER A 20 0.72 -0.14 5.37
N ASP A 21 -0.47 -0.63 5.70
CA ASP A 21 -1.43 0.08 6.54
C ASP A 21 -1.06 -0.01 8.02
N LEU A 22 -0.65 -1.20 8.49
CA LEU A 22 -0.35 -1.43 9.91
C LEU A 22 1.11 -1.16 10.25
N ALA A 23 2.06 -1.83 9.59
CA ALA A 23 3.47 -1.66 9.91
C ALA A 23 4.01 -0.28 9.51
N SER A 24 3.77 0.15 8.27
CA SER A 24 4.22 1.45 7.77
C SER A 24 3.34 2.63 8.19
N GLY A 25 2.04 2.41 8.45
CA GLY A 25 1.12 3.44 8.93
C GLY A 25 1.14 3.56 10.46
N LEU A 26 0.14 2.96 11.12
CA LEU A 26 -0.09 3.12 12.57
C LEU A 26 1.12 2.71 13.42
N GLY A 27 1.78 1.60 13.09
CA GLY A 27 2.93 1.07 13.83
C GLY A 27 4.15 1.98 13.77
N ASN A 28 4.47 2.50 12.59
CA ASN A 28 5.54 3.47 12.41
C ASN A 28 5.24 4.79 13.12
N LEU A 29 4.01 5.29 13.03
CA LEU A 29 3.60 6.52 13.72
C LEU A 29 3.75 6.36 15.24
N SER A 30 3.25 5.25 15.80
CA SER A 30 3.34 4.95 17.24
C SER A 30 4.79 4.85 17.70
N SER A 31 5.58 3.97 17.07
CA SER A 31 6.98 3.75 17.47
C SER A 31 7.83 5.01 17.31
N ARG A 32 7.74 5.74 16.19
CA ARG A 32 8.49 6.99 16.00
C ARG A 32 8.13 8.04 17.03
N THR A 33 6.83 8.24 17.29
CA THR A 33 6.38 9.25 18.26
C THR A 33 6.89 8.93 19.65
N LEU A 34 6.71 7.69 20.11
CA LEU A 34 7.13 7.25 21.44
C LEU A 34 8.66 7.28 21.59
N THR A 35 9.42 6.81 20.60
CA THR A 35 10.89 6.90 20.61
C THR A 35 11.40 8.35 20.63
N MET A 36 10.72 9.28 19.95
CA MET A 36 11.07 10.70 20.03
C MET A 36 10.79 11.28 21.42
N ILE A 37 9.69 10.88 22.06
CA ILE A 37 9.36 11.28 23.45
C ILE A 37 10.39 10.70 24.43
N GLU A 38 10.72 9.41 24.30
CA GLU A 38 11.77 8.74 25.08
C GLU A 38 13.10 9.49 24.97
N ARG A 39 13.52 9.82 23.74
CA ARG A 39 14.83 10.42 23.47
C ARG A 39 14.93 11.90 23.80
N TYR A 40 13.88 12.68 23.57
CA TYR A 40 13.92 14.15 23.64
C TYR A 40 13.15 14.75 24.81
N CYS A 41 12.33 13.96 25.50
CA CYS A 41 11.46 14.43 26.57
C CYS A 41 11.58 13.55 27.84
N ASP A 42 12.71 12.87 28.02
CA ASP A 42 13.03 12.06 29.20
C ASP A 42 11.93 11.02 29.53
N SER A 43 11.40 10.36 28.50
CA SER A 43 10.29 9.41 28.61
C SER A 43 9.02 9.96 29.26
N ARG A 44 8.81 11.28 29.19
CA ARG A 44 7.61 11.94 29.67
C ARG A 44 6.90 12.67 28.55
N VAL A 45 5.58 12.51 28.50
CA VAL A 45 4.73 13.24 27.56
C VAL A 45 4.97 14.75 27.77
N PRO A 46 5.41 15.50 26.74
CA PRO A 46 5.68 16.92 26.88
C PRO A 46 4.41 17.76 27.01
N SER A 47 4.55 19.03 27.37
CA SER A 47 3.42 19.96 27.35
C SER A 47 3.04 20.33 25.91
N GLY A 48 1.75 20.31 25.61
CA GLY A 48 1.19 20.86 24.35
C GLY A 48 1.11 22.39 24.31
N ILE A 49 1.43 23.06 25.43
CA ILE A 49 1.27 24.51 25.59
C ILE A 49 2.59 25.22 25.25
N ILE A 50 2.51 26.19 24.35
CA ILE A 50 3.60 27.10 24.00
C ILE A 50 3.36 28.43 24.73
N SER A 51 4.37 28.95 25.44
CA SER A 51 4.25 30.26 26.11
C SER A 51 4.39 31.39 25.10
N ASP A 52 3.98 32.62 25.47
CA ASP A 52 4.09 33.80 24.60
C ASP A 52 5.52 34.00 24.03
N GLU A 53 6.54 33.64 24.81
CA GLU A 53 7.95 33.68 24.40
C GLU A 53 8.30 32.62 23.34
N GLY A 54 7.62 31.46 23.35
CA GLY A 54 7.81 30.36 22.41
C GLY A 54 7.06 30.50 21.08
N VAL A 55 6.08 31.41 21.01
CA VAL A 55 5.25 31.65 19.81
C VAL A 55 6.09 32.06 18.59
N LEU A 56 7.05 32.97 18.80
CA LEU A 56 7.93 33.46 17.73
C LEU A 56 8.90 32.38 17.22
N PRO A 57 9.62 31.64 18.09
CA PRO A 57 10.39 30.46 17.70
C PRO A 57 9.57 29.44 16.89
N ALA A 58 8.38 29.07 17.35
CA ALA A 58 7.52 28.10 16.68
C ALA A 58 7.10 28.56 15.28
N LYS A 59 6.70 29.83 15.14
CA LYS A 59 6.34 30.41 13.85
C LYS A 59 7.52 30.42 12.87
N ARG A 60 8.75 30.67 13.35
CA ARG A 60 9.97 30.60 12.53
C ARG A 60 10.29 29.18 12.09
N ALA A 61 9.95 28.19 12.91
CA ALA A 61 10.07 26.78 12.58
C ALA A 61 8.95 26.28 11.64
N GLY A 62 7.98 27.13 11.26
CA GLY A 62 6.85 26.73 10.43
C GLY A 62 5.82 25.87 11.16
N VAL A 63 5.89 25.80 12.49
CA VAL A 63 4.95 25.07 13.32
C VAL A 63 3.87 26.03 13.79
N ASP A 64 2.61 25.71 13.48
CA ASP A 64 1.48 26.49 13.99
C ASP A 64 1.36 26.31 15.50
N ASN A 65 1.16 27.42 16.20
CA ASN A 65 0.97 27.44 17.65
C ASN A 65 -0.44 26.98 18.03
N ASP A 66 -1.39 27.13 17.11
CA ASP A 66 -2.77 26.71 17.33
C ASP A 66 -2.94 25.21 17.05
N ASP A 67 -3.37 24.46 18.06
CA ASP A 67 -3.71 23.04 17.92
C ASP A 67 -5.19 22.82 17.55
N LEU A 68 -6.00 23.88 17.46
CA LEU A 68 -7.41 23.78 17.07
C LEU A 68 -7.58 23.22 15.66
N ALA A 69 -6.65 23.49 14.74
CA ALA A 69 -6.73 22.98 13.37
C ALA A 69 -6.61 21.45 13.30
N ILE A 70 -5.68 20.87 14.08
CA ILE A 70 -5.53 19.41 14.17
C ILE A 70 -6.65 18.81 15.02
N ALA A 71 -7.04 19.46 16.11
CA ALA A 71 -8.14 19.03 16.96
C ALA A 71 -9.45 18.94 16.18
N GLY A 72 -9.83 20.00 15.47
CA GLY A 72 -11.06 20.03 14.67
C GLY A 72 -11.06 19.02 13.52
N PHE A 73 -9.89 18.77 12.90
CA PHE A 73 -9.77 17.71 11.91
C PHE A 73 -9.99 16.31 12.52
N VAL A 74 -9.38 16.03 13.67
CA VAL A 74 -9.51 14.74 14.37
C VAL A 74 -10.91 14.54 14.91
N GLU A 75 -11.54 15.58 15.46
CA GLU A 75 -12.94 15.56 15.89
C GLU A 75 -13.89 15.26 14.74
N HIS A 76 -13.71 15.93 13.60
CA HIS A 76 -14.51 15.67 12.41
C HIS A 76 -14.33 14.25 11.89
N ALA A 77 -13.08 13.79 11.73
CA ALA A 77 -12.80 12.43 11.26
C ALA A 77 -13.32 11.35 12.23
N ARG A 78 -13.29 11.60 13.55
CA ARG A 78 -13.95 10.74 14.55
C ARG A 78 -15.45 10.67 14.31
N ASP A 79 -16.12 11.80 14.12
CA ASP A 79 -17.57 11.83 13.93
C ASP A 79 -17.98 11.11 12.65
N GLU A 80 -17.23 11.30 11.57
CA GLU A 80 -17.41 10.57 10.31
C GLU A 80 -17.12 9.07 10.47
N PHE A 81 -16.08 8.69 11.23
CA PHE A 81 -15.80 7.30 11.57
C PHE A 81 -17.02 6.66 12.27
N ILE A 82 -17.53 7.29 13.33
CA ILE A 82 -18.67 6.77 14.10
C ILE A 82 -19.89 6.62 13.18
N ARG A 83 -20.19 7.66 12.39
CA ARG A 83 -21.30 7.66 11.42
C ARG A 83 -21.18 6.54 10.39
N HIS A 84 -19.98 6.26 9.91
CA HIS A 84 -19.72 5.15 8.99
C HIS A 84 -19.84 3.80 9.68
N PHE A 85 -19.36 3.67 10.91
CA PHE A 85 -19.41 2.45 11.69
C PHE A 85 -20.86 2.05 12.03
N GLU A 86 -21.70 3.00 12.45
CA GLU A 86 -23.13 2.79 12.72
C GLU A 86 -23.90 2.32 11.47
N ARG A 87 -23.48 2.74 10.28
CA ARG A 87 -24.06 2.33 8.99
C ARG A 87 -23.43 1.06 8.43
N LEU A 88 -22.61 0.36 9.21
CA LEU A 88 -21.87 -0.85 8.80
C LEU A 88 -20.93 -0.62 7.60
N ALA A 89 -20.54 0.63 7.35
CA ALA A 89 -19.63 1.01 6.27
C ALA A 89 -18.17 0.97 6.75
N PHE A 90 -17.71 -0.18 7.25
CA PHE A 90 -16.44 -0.33 7.97
C PHE A 90 -15.20 0.08 7.15
N SER A 91 -15.19 -0.13 5.83
CA SER A 91 -14.06 0.32 5.00
C SER A 91 -13.92 1.84 5.00
N ARG A 92 -15.02 2.57 4.91
CA ARG A 92 -15.01 4.04 4.98
C ARG A 92 -14.64 4.53 6.36
N ALA A 93 -15.12 3.86 7.42
CA ALA A 93 -14.67 4.18 8.78
C ALA A 93 -13.15 4.03 8.90
N LEU A 94 -12.56 2.93 8.41
CA LEU A 94 -11.11 2.75 8.41
C LEU A 94 -10.38 3.80 7.56
N GLU A 95 -10.93 4.22 6.43
CA GLU A 95 -10.37 5.32 5.63
C GLU A 95 -10.25 6.62 6.44
N GLU A 96 -11.27 6.98 7.23
CA GLU A 96 -11.21 8.15 8.13
C GLU A 96 -10.11 8.02 9.19
N ALA A 97 -9.97 6.85 9.81
CA ALA A 97 -8.92 6.61 10.79
C ALA A 97 -7.52 6.69 10.16
N TRP A 98 -7.33 6.20 8.93
CA TRP A 98 -6.06 6.30 8.23
C TRP A 98 -5.77 7.71 7.69
N ALA A 99 -6.81 8.49 7.39
CA ALA A 99 -6.65 9.92 7.10
C ALA A 99 -6.06 10.68 8.30
N ILE A 100 -6.46 10.32 9.53
CA ILE A 100 -5.84 10.83 10.76
C ILE A 100 -4.37 10.45 10.85
N VAL A 101 -4.03 9.17 10.65
CA VAL A 101 -2.64 8.69 10.67
C VAL A 101 -1.78 9.48 9.67
N ALA A 102 -2.24 9.60 8.42
CA ALA A 102 -1.53 10.31 7.35
C ALA A 102 -1.35 11.80 7.67
N ARG A 103 -2.36 12.46 8.24
CA ARG A 103 -2.30 13.88 8.61
C ARG A 103 -1.25 14.14 9.69
N VAL A 104 -1.16 13.26 10.70
CA VAL A 104 -0.17 13.41 11.77
C VAL A 104 1.23 13.05 11.30
N ASP A 105 1.41 11.98 10.54
CA ASP A 105 2.71 11.63 10.00
C ASP A 105 3.29 12.75 9.12
N LYS A 106 2.43 13.40 8.31
CA LYS A 106 2.79 14.61 7.58
C LYS A 106 3.16 15.77 8.52
N THR A 107 2.39 16.00 9.58
CA THR A 107 2.68 17.07 10.55
C THR A 107 4.03 16.87 11.25
N ILE A 108 4.35 15.64 11.65
CA ILE A 108 5.65 15.28 12.20
C ILE A 108 6.75 15.50 11.17
N SER A 109 6.55 15.07 9.93
CA SER A 109 7.55 15.17 8.87
C SER A 109 7.83 16.61 8.47
N ASP A 110 6.81 17.46 8.42
CA ASP A 110 6.92 18.89 8.11
C ASP A 110 7.61 19.65 9.27
N ALA A 111 7.27 19.32 10.52
CA ALA A 111 7.84 19.96 11.71
C ALA A 111 9.30 19.56 11.99
N LYS A 112 9.75 18.42 11.46
CA LYS A 112 11.11 17.88 11.65
C LYS A 112 11.61 17.92 13.11
N PRO A 113 10.98 17.17 14.04
CA PRO A 113 11.34 17.15 15.45
C PRO A 113 12.83 16.93 15.74
N TRP A 114 13.52 16.14 14.91
CA TRP A 114 14.96 15.87 15.04
C TRP A 114 15.84 17.10 14.80
N ASP A 115 15.35 18.10 14.07
CA ASP A 115 16.03 19.39 13.88
C ASP A 115 15.66 20.35 15.00
N LEU A 116 14.39 20.36 15.44
CA LEU A 116 13.94 21.15 16.60
C LEU A 116 14.65 20.73 17.89
N ALA A 117 14.94 19.44 18.06
CA ALA A 117 15.65 18.89 19.22
C ALA A 117 17.11 19.37 19.36
N LYS A 118 17.67 20.02 18.33
CA LYS A 118 19.04 20.56 18.38
C LYS A 118 19.10 21.98 18.94
N ASP A 119 17.97 22.69 19.02
CA ASP A 119 17.89 24.07 19.49
C ASP A 119 17.06 24.14 20.78
N GLU A 120 17.69 24.52 21.89
CA GLU A 120 17.04 24.69 23.19
C GLU A 120 15.88 25.70 23.15
N ASN A 121 15.95 26.71 22.27
CA ASN A 121 14.87 27.69 22.12
C ASN A 121 13.61 27.10 21.46
N GLN A 122 13.73 25.93 20.83
CA GLN A 122 12.63 25.22 20.15
C GLN A 122 12.06 24.09 21.00
N LYS A 123 12.51 23.92 22.25
CA LYS A 123 12.06 22.84 23.14
C LYS A 123 10.55 22.84 23.35
N GLN A 124 9.93 24.01 23.45
CA GLN A 124 8.46 24.13 23.54
C GLN A 124 7.77 23.72 22.25
N THR A 125 8.29 24.15 21.09
CA THR A 125 7.78 23.77 19.76
C THR A 125 7.85 22.26 19.56
N LEU A 126 8.99 21.65 19.88
CA LEU A 126 9.20 20.21 19.85
C LEU A 126 8.19 19.49 20.75
N GLY A 127 8.04 19.96 21.99
CA GLY A 127 7.09 19.41 22.94
C GLY A 127 5.66 19.46 22.42
N ALA A 128 5.24 20.59 21.85
CA ALA A 128 3.90 20.74 21.29
C ALA A 128 3.63 19.77 20.12
N VAL A 129 4.60 19.59 19.21
CA VAL A 129 4.48 18.65 18.08
C VAL A 129 4.34 17.21 18.58
N LEU A 130 5.20 16.80 19.51
CA LEU A 130 5.17 15.44 20.07
C LEU A 130 3.91 15.19 20.92
N TYR A 131 3.45 16.19 21.68
CA TYR A 131 2.20 16.12 22.43
C TYR A 131 1.01 15.91 21.50
N ARG A 132 0.91 16.69 20.40
CA ARG A 132 -0.17 16.54 19.41
C ARG A 132 -0.17 15.14 18.80
N ALA A 133 1.01 14.61 18.46
CA ALA A 133 1.14 13.25 17.93
C ALA A 133 0.70 12.18 18.95
N ALA A 134 1.13 12.31 20.21
CA ALA A 134 0.74 11.40 21.29
C ALA A 134 -0.76 11.47 21.60
N GLU A 135 -1.34 12.66 21.61
CA GLU A 135 -2.78 12.87 21.79
C GLU A 135 -3.56 12.22 20.64
N VAL A 136 -3.10 12.32 19.39
CA VAL A 136 -3.75 11.60 18.29
C VAL A 136 -3.64 10.09 18.43
N LEU A 137 -2.49 9.56 18.87
CA LEU A 137 -2.37 8.12 19.15
C LEU A 137 -3.38 7.66 20.21
N ARG A 138 -3.61 8.47 21.26
CA ARG A 138 -4.66 8.21 22.26
C ARG A 138 -6.06 8.10 21.63
N TRP A 139 -6.39 9.00 20.71
CA TRP A 139 -7.67 8.95 19.99
C TRP A 139 -7.78 7.74 19.06
N LEU A 140 -6.73 7.45 18.29
CA LEU A 140 -6.67 6.28 17.41
C LEU A 140 -6.81 4.98 18.20
N SER A 141 -6.20 4.87 19.39
CA SER A 141 -6.36 3.70 20.27
C SER A 141 -7.82 3.46 20.65
N VAL A 142 -8.60 4.50 20.92
CA VAL A 142 -10.03 4.37 21.28
C VAL A 142 -10.87 4.04 20.06
N ILE A 143 -10.68 4.76 18.95
CA ILE A 143 -11.49 4.61 17.73
C ILE A 143 -11.26 3.25 17.05
N LEU A 144 -10.02 2.76 17.04
CA LEU A 144 -9.66 1.49 16.40
C LEU A 144 -9.83 0.27 17.31
N PHE A 145 -10.15 0.46 18.60
CA PHE A 145 -10.33 -0.63 19.56
C PHE A 145 -11.31 -1.72 19.10
N PRO A 146 -12.47 -1.40 18.48
CA PRO A 146 -13.41 -2.43 18.00
C PRO A 146 -12.85 -3.30 16.86
N ILE A 147 -11.76 -2.89 16.21
CA ILE A 147 -11.19 -3.56 15.03
C ILE A 147 -9.89 -4.30 15.36
N ILE A 148 -8.99 -3.66 16.12
CA ILE A 148 -7.66 -4.19 16.47
C ILE A 148 -7.37 -4.02 17.98
N PRO A 149 -8.18 -4.65 18.86
CA PRO A 149 -8.19 -4.35 20.30
C PRO A 149 -6.85 -4.56 21.00
N ASN A 150 -6.12 -5.61 20.63
CA ASN A 150 -4.82 -5.93 21.24
C ASN A 150 -3.79 -4.85 20.91
N ALA A 151 -3.65 -4.49 19.63
CA ALA A 151 -2.68 -3.48 19.21
C ALA A 151 -3.00 -2.09 19.80
N THR A 152 -4.29 -1.71 19.84
CA THR A 152 -4.68 -0.43 20.44
C THR A 152 -4.44 -0.36 21.94
N ARG A 153 -4.62 -1.49 22.65
CA ARG A 153 -4.30 -1.60 24.08
C ARG A 153 -2.81 -1.45 24.31
N GLU A 154 -1.99 -2.13 23.53
CA GLU A 154 -0.54 -2.01 23.62
C GLU A 154 -0.05 -0.57 23.32
N ILE A 155 -0.67 0.16 22.37
CA ILE A 155 -0.38 1.59 22.14
C ILE A 155 -0.77 2.42 23.37
N TYR A 156 -1.95 2.17 23.93
CA TYR A 156 -2.50 2.93 25.05
C TYR A 156 -1.67 2.75 26.34
N GLU A 157 -1.23 1.52 26.61
CA GLU A 157 -0.31 1.20 27.71
C GLU A 157 1.07 1.84 27.48
N GLN A 158 1.58 1.83 26.25
CA GLN A 158 2.84 2.51 25.90
C GLN A 158 2.76 4.04 26.07
N LEU A 159 1.57 4.65 25.95
CA LEU A 159 1.35 6.06 26.27
C LEU A 159 1.30 6.34 27.79
N GLY A 160 1.40 5.31 28.62
CA GLY A 160 1.32 5.42 30.08
C GLY A 160 -0.11 5.47 30.63
N LEU A 161 -1.11 5.08 29.82
CA LEU A 161 -2.52 5.10 30.19
C LEU A 161 -2.99 3.68 30.56
N THR A 162 -3.81 3.58 31.60
CA THR A 162 -4.26 2.28 32.16
C THR A 162 -5.77 2.13 32.21
N ASP A 163 -6.53 3.10 31.68
CA ASP A 163 -7.98 3.01 31.60
C ASP A 163 -8.43 1.86 30.69
N ASP A 164 -9.61 1.31 30.97
CA ASP A 164 -10.22 0.31 30.13
C ASP A 164 -10.78 0.95 28.85
N LEU A 165 -10.05 0.78 27.74
CA LEU A 165 -10.46 1.23 26.40
C LEU A 165 -11.87 0.79 26.00
N SER A 166 -12.34 -0.37 26.47
CA SER A 166 -13.68 -0.88 26.12
C SER A 166 -14.83 -0.07 26.74
N ALA A 167 -14.54 0.67 27.82
CA ALA A 167 -15.51 1.51 28.51
C ALA A 167 -15.51 2.96 28.00
N ILE A 168 -14.57 3.34 27.13
CA ILE A 168 -14.43 4.71 26.64
C ILE A 168 -15.35 4.92 25.44
N ASP A 169 -16.25 5.90 25.58
CA ASP A 169 -17.09 6.36 24.49
C ASP A 169 -16.30 7.29 23.56
N PRO A 170 -16.07 6.91 22.28
CA PRO A 170 -15.30 7.74 21.36
C PRO A 170 -15.91 9.13 21.18
N ALA A 171 -17.25 9.27 21.23
CA ALA A 171 -17.92 10.56 21.07
C ALA A 171 -17.64 11.55 22.22
N LYS A 172 -17.22 11.05 23.39
CA LYS A 172 -16.89 11.87 24.57
C LYS A 172 -15.41 12.23 24.65
N LEU A 173 -14.59 11.81 23.68
CA LEU A 173 -13.20 12.21 23.62
C LEU A 173 -13.08 13.72 23.47
N LYS A 174 -12.25 14.30 24.32
CA LYS A 174 -11.88 15.72 24.27
C LYS A 174 -10.41 15.85 23.93
N TRP A 175 -10.10 16.87 23.15
CA TRP A 175 -8.73 17.22 22.83
C TRP A 175 -7.99 17.66 24.10
N ARG A 176 -6.67 17.39 24.13
CA ARG A 176 -5.79 17.55 25.30
C ARG A 176 -6.20 16.70 26.51
N GLY A 177 -6.68 15.48 26.25
CA GLY A 177 -7.02 14.52 27.29
C GLY A 177 -5.80 13.83 27.90
N LEU A 178 -4.67 13.78 27.20
CA LEU A 178 -3.42 13.20 27.70
C LEU A 178 -2.74 14.16 28.70
N PRO A 179 -2.51 13.76 29.97
CA PRO A 179 -1.84 14.62 30.94
C PRO A 179 -0.36 14.82 30.57
N ALA A 180 0.09 16.08 30.56
CA ALA A 180 1.51 16.38 30.40
C ALA A 180 2.30 15.85 31.61
N GLY A 181 3.50 15.33 31.36
CA GLY A 181 4.36 14.70 32.37
C GLY A 181 4.10 13.21 32.62
N THR A 182 3.06 12.64 31.99
CA THR A 182 2.79 11.19 32.03
C THR A 182 4.01 10.43 31.54
N GLU A 183 4.45 9.43 32.29
CA GLU A 183 5.59 8.59 31.93
C GLU A 183 5.15 7.55 30.92
N ILE A 184 5.84 7.49 29.78
CA ILE A 184 5.53 6.50 28.74
C ILE A 184 6.05 5.12 29.16
N GLY A 185 5.38 4.07 28.67
CA GLY A 185 5.82 2.69 28.86
C GLY A 185 7.01 2.32 27.98
N GLU A 186 7.43 1.06 28.07
CA GLU A 186 8.49 0.51 27.21
C GLU A 186 8.05 0.50 25.74
N VAL A 187 8.80 1.21 24.88
CA VAL A 187 8.47 1.34 23.45
C VAL A 187 8.68 0.01 22.74
N LYS A 188 7.60 -0.53 22.14
CA LYS A 188 7.60 -1.81 21.43
C LYS A 188 7.05 -1.65 20.02
N ALA A 189 7.71 -2.31 19.07
CA ALA A 189 7.22 -2.40 17.70
C ALA A 189 6.02 -3.37 17.64
N LEU A 190 4.84 -2.84 17.34
CA LEU A 190 3.56 -3.56 17.38
C LEU A 190 3.32 -4.45 16.18
N PHE A 191 3.75 -3.99 15.01
CA PHE A 191 3.45 -4.62 13.72
C PHE A 191 4.75 -4.99 13.02
N PRO A 192 5.32 -6.19 13.29
CA PRO A 192 6.49 -6.66 12.56
C PRO A 192 6.15 -6.82 11.08
N ARG A 193 7.07 -6.40 10.21
CA ARG A 193 6.89 -6.60 8.76
C ARG A 193 6.89 -8.08 8.43
N ILE A 194 5.94 -8.47 7.59
CA ILE A 194 5.77 -9.84 7.11
C ILE A 194 6.59 -10.00 5.83
N ASP A 195 7.47 -11.00 5.80
CA ASP A 195 8.19 -11.38 4.59
C ASP A 195 7.25 -12.13 3.64
N LYS A 196 6.89 -11.45 2.54
CA LYS A 196 5.94 -11.98 1.55
C LYS A 196 6.41 -13.30 0.93
N ALA A 197 7.69 -13.46 0.62
CA ALA A 197 8.19 -14.65 -0.06
C ALA A 197 8.20 -15.87 0.89
N LYS A 198 8.69 -15.66 2.12
CA LYS A 198 8.74 -16.71 3.14
C LYS A 198 7.34 -17.16 3.54
N THR A 199 6.46 -16.22 3.88
CA THR A 199 5.11 -16.53 4.36
C THR A 199 4.25 -17.17 3.25
N MET A 200 4.37 -16.74 2.00
CA MET A 200 3.66 -17.40 0.88
C MET A 200 4.14 -18.84 0.62
N THR A 201 5.42 -19.12 0.89
CA THR A 201 5.97 -20.48 0.77
C THR A 201 5.44 -21.38 1.89
N GLU A 202 5.38 -20.86 3.12
CA GLU A 202 4.81 -21.56 4.27
C GLU A 202 3.31 -21.85 4.07
N ILE A 203 2.52 -20.88 3.61
CA ILE A 203 1.09 -21.06 3.33
C ILE A 203 0.86 -22.14 2.27
N LYS A 204 1.59 -22.10 1.14
CA LYS A 204 1.49 -23.14 0.10
C LYS A 204 1.87 -24.53 0.61
N SER A 205 2.83 -24.62 1.52
CA SER A 205 3.23 -25.89 2.15
C SER A 205 2.17 -26.44 3.10
N GLN A 206 1.41 -25.57 3.78
CA GLN A 206 0.31 -25.97 4.65
C GLN A 206 -0.96 -26.34 3.87
N GLU A 207 -1.29 -25.61 2.79
CA GLU A 207 -2.44 -25.93 1.93
C GLU A 207 -2.29 -27.30 1.24
N SER A 208 -1.06 -27.69 0.88
CA SER A 208 -0.78 -29.02 0.31
C SER A 208 -0.86 -30.14 1.34
N GLY A 209 -0.63 -29.85 2.63
CA GLY A 209 -0.84 -30.79 3.74
C GLY A 209 -2.31 -30.95 4.17
N VAL A 210 -3.14 -29.92 4.02
CA VAL A 210 -4.58 -29.99 4.36
C VAL A 210 -5.39 -30.70 3.27
N ARG A 211 -4.99 -30.57 2.00
CA ARG A 211 -5.66 -31.25 0.87
C ARG A 211 -5.43 -32.77 0.83
N SER A 212 -4.51 -33.29 1.64
CA SER A 212 -4.21 -34.72 1.77
C SER A 212 -4.93 -35.39 2.96
N GLN A 213 -5.81 -34.67 3.68
CA GLN A 213 -6.59 -35.21 4.81
C GLN A 213 -8.10 -34.90 4.70
N GLN A 214 -8.70 -35.03 3.52
CA GLN A 214 -10.16 -35.10 3.40
C GLN A 214 -10.56 -36.59 3.24
N PRO A 215 -11.23 -37.20 4.23
CA PRO A 215 -11.65 -38.60 4.16
C PRO A 215 -12.77 -38.79 3.14
N ASP A 216 -12.62 -39.85 2.38
CA ASP A 216 -13.59 -40.46 1.47
C ASP A 216 -14.94 -40.68 2.18
N ALA A 217 -15.99 -40.03 1.68
CA ALA A 217 -17.35 -40.22 2.17
C ALA A 217 -18.37 -40.06 1.04
N ALA A 218 -18.46 -41.06 0.17
CA ALA A 218 -19.73 -41.53 -0.41
C ALA A 218 -19.56 -42.88 -1.15
N GLU A 219 -19.35 -43.97 -0.40
CA GLU A 219 -19.85 -45.29 -0.81
C GLU A 219 -21.00 -45.67 0.14
N THR A 220 -22.23 -45.73 -0.38
CA THR A 220 -23.27 -46.66 0.08
C THR A 220 -23.88 -47.33 -1.16
N ARG A 221 -23.67 -48.65 -1.24
CA ARG A 221 -24.22 -49.64 -2.21
C ARG A 221 -25.73 -49.91 -1.91
N PRO A 222 -26.53 -50.71 -2.68
CA PRO A 222 -26.11 -51.82 -3.58
C PRO A 222 -26.96 -52.17 -4.84
N SER A 223 -26.33 -53.01 -5.68
CA SER A 223 -26.85 -54.26 -6.32
C SER A 223 -27.05 -54.34 -7.84
N GLU A 224 -26.55 -55.48 -8.36
CA GLU A 224 -26.89 -56.22 -9.59
C GLU A 224 -26.62 -55.60 -10.99
N ARG A 225 -25.63 -56.12 -11.73
CA ARG A 225 -25.85 -57.13 -12.81
C ARG A 225 -24.54 -57.69 -13.42
N MET A 226 -24.49 -59.02 -13.39
CA MET A 226 -23.80 -60.04 -14.20
C MET A 226 -22.83 -59.67 -15.36
N GLN A 227 -21.71 -60.43 -15.37
CA GLN A 227 -21.02 -61.11 -16.51
C GLN A 227 -20.49 -60.22 -17.64
N SER A 228 -19.33 -60.38 -18.26
CA SER A 228 -18.28 -61.42 -18.45
C SER A 228 -17.30 -60.73 -19.43
N THR A 229 -15.97 -60.85 -19.45
CA THR A 229 -15.08 -61.99 -19.70
C THR A 229 -13.63 -61.45 -19.66
N GLU A 230 -12.76 -62.17 -18.95
CA GLU A 230 -11.34 -62.51 -19.18
C GLU A 230 -10.64 -62.17 -20.54
N PRO A 231 -9.30 -62.32 -20.68
CA PRO A 231 -8.18 -61.71 -19.94
C PRO A 231 -7.01 -61.37 -20.90
N ALA A 232 -5.85 -60.92 -20.39
CA ALA A 232 -4.49 -61.12 -20.96
C ALA A 232 -3.55 -60.06 -20.35
N SER A 233 -2.80 -60.40 -19.29
CA SER A 233 -1.44 -60.96 -19.35
C SER A 233 -0.37 -59.87 -19.57
N GLU A 234 0.38 -59.57 -18.51
CA GLU A 234 1.85 -59.64 -18.47
C GLU A 234 2.49 -58.26 -18.76
N THR A 235 3.52 -57.76 -18.09
CA THR A 235 4.43 -58.28 -17.08
C THR A 235 5.11 -57.06 -16.39
N SER A 236 5.41 -57.23 -15.11
CA SER A 236 6.59 -56.75 -14.36
C SER A 236 7.83 -56.46 -15.27
N ALA A 237 8.77 -55.54 -15.05
CA ALA A 237 9.48 -55.12 -13.84
C ALA A 237 10.60 -54.13 -14.30
N VAL A 238 10.81 -53.00 -13.63
CA VAL A 238 11.91 -52.71 -12.66
C VAL A 238 13.15 -51.99 -13.25
N SER A 239 13.48 -50.85 -12.63
CA SER A 239 14.82 -50.23 -12.43
C SER A 239 15.56 -49.67 -13.66
N GLU A 240 16.48 -48.72 -13.58
CA GLU A 240 16.92 -47.72 -12.62
C GLU A 240 17.91 -46.81 -13.38
N ALA A 241 18.14 -45.62 -12.83
CA ALA A 241 19.40 -44.88 -12.86
C ALA A 241 19.86 -44.13 -14.14
N ARG A 242 19.87 -42.79 -13.94
CA ARG A 242 20.98 -41.85 -14.13
C ARG A 242 21.23 -41.22 -15.52
N ALA A 243 20.93 -39.91 -15.49
CA ALA A 243 21.85 -38.80 -15.74
C ALA A 243 21.86 -38.13 -17.12
N SER A 244 21.40 -36.87 -17.07
CA SER A 244 21.93 -35.69 -17.75
C SER A 244 21.75 -35.58 -19.27
N ALA A 245 20.79 -34.74 -19.70
CA ALA A 245 21.08 -33.51 -20.43
C ALA A 245 19.77 -32.80 -20.90
N ARG A 246 19.53 -31.61 -20.33
CA ARG A 246 19.25 -30.37 -21.07
C ARG A 246 18.11 -30.39 -22.11
N ALA A 247 16.89 -30.00 -21.70
CA ALA A 247 15.97 -29.21 -22.54
C ALA A 247 14.80 -28.61 -21.73
N ALA A 248 14.68 -27.29 -21.82
CA ALA A 248 13.47 -26.46 -21.90
C ALA A 248 12.12 -26.92 -21.28
N HIS A 249 11.59 -26.12 -20.34
CA HIS A 249 10.21 -25.60 -20.36
C HIS A 249 10.12 -24.47 -19.31
N SER A 250 9.69 -23.25 -19.63
CA SER A 250 8.33 -22.82 -20.01
C SER A 250 7.42 -22.61 -18.80
N GLY A 251 6.72 -21.47 -18.82
CA GLY A 251 5.68 -21.08 -17.87
C GLY A 251 6.26 -20.43 -16.60
N THR A 252 5.84 -19.26 -16.12
CA THR A 252 4.61 -18.52 -16.36
C THR A 252 4.86 -17.12 -15.79
N HIS A 253 5.06 -16.09 -16.62
CA HIS A 253 5.10 -14.70 -16.15
C HIS A 253 4.23 -13.83 -17.06
N LEU A 254 2.92 -13.95 -16.86
CA LEU A 254 1.97 -12.91 -17.20
C LEU A 254 1.46 -12.36 -15.88
N THR A 255 1.96 -11.19 -15.45
CA THR A 255 1.30 -10.16 -14.60
C THR A 255 2.33 -9.33 -13.81
N GLU A 256 3.22 -8.60 -14.49
CA GLU A 256 4.14 -7.70 -13.78
C GLU A 256 4.08 -6.24 -14.28
N ALA A 257 3.35 -5.96 -15.37
CA ALA A 257 3.24 -4.60 -15.92
C ALA A 257 2.09 -3.78 -15.29
N ALA A 258 1.31 -4.35 -14.38
CA ALA A 258 0.30 -3.64 -13.59
C ALA A 258 0.70 -3.49 -12.10
N ALA A 259 1.89 -3.98 -11.71
CA ALA A 259 2.31 -4.11 -10.32
C ALA A 259 3.39 -3.09 -9.89
N VAL A 260 3.48 -1.94 -10.55
CA VAL A 260 4.28 -0.80 -10.06
C VAL A 260 3.40 0.45 -9.95
N LEU A 261 2.29 0.31 -9.24
CA LEU A 261 1.63 1.43 -8.58
C LEU A 261 1.92 1.25 -7.09
N GLY A 262 2.68 2.18 -6.52
CA GLY A 262 3.00 2.18 -5.09
C GLY A 262 4.48 2.40 -4.75
N ALA A 263 5.11 3.44 -5.30
CA ALA A 263 6.27 4.05 -4.65
C ALA A 263 5.78 5.24 -3.79
N GLU A 264 4.80 5.00 -2.92
CA GLU A 264 4.36 6.01 -1.96
C GLU A 264 5.43 6.12 -0.86
N GLY A 265 6.03 7.30 -0.73
CA GLY A 265 6.98 7.64 0.33
C GLY A 265 8.46 7.40 0.04
N VAL A 266 8.84 6.93 -1.16
CA VAL A 266 10.27 6.84 -1.55
C VAL A 266 10.71 8.17 -2.14
N VAL A 267 11.48 8.95 -1.38
CA VAL A 267 12.17 10.13 -1.90
C VAL A 267 13.35 9.63 -2.73
N ILE A 268 13.28 9.84 -4.04
CA ILE A 268 14.38 9.56 -4.97
C ILE A 268 15.19 10.83 -5.20
N ASP A 269 16.49 10.69 -5.40
CA ASP A 269 17.32 11.81 -5.83
C ASP A 269 17.04 12.16 -7.30
N ILE A 270 17.32 13.41 -7.69
CA ILE A 270 17.22 13.83 -9.10
C ILE A 270 18.06 12.95 -10.05
N THR A 271 19.10 12.30 -9.51
CA THR A 271 19.96 11.36 -10.25
C THR A 271 19.20 10.09 -10.66
N ASP A 272 18.22 9.66 -9.88
CA ASP A 272 17.37 8.51 -10.22
C ASP A 272 16.37 8.87 -11.31
N PHE A 273 15.79 10.07 -11.29
CA PHE A 273 14.98 10.58 -12.39
C PHE A 273 15.81 10.70 -13.68
N ALA A 274 17.06 11.16 -13.59
CA ALA A 274 17.96 11.26 -14.73
C ALA A 274 18.30 9.91 -15.38
N LYS A 275 18.17 8.79 -14.63
CA LYS A 275 18.33 7.43 -15.18
C LYS A 275 17.14 7.00 -16.02
N VAL A 276 15.99 7.70 -16.00
CA VAL A 276 14.81 7.37 -16.79
C VAL A 276 14.79 8.22 -18.06
N GLU A 277 14.62 7.57 -19.21
CA GLU A 277 14.55 8.26 -20.49
C GLU A 277 13.10 8.41 -20.93
N LEU A 278 12.53 9.58 -20.64
CA LEU A 278 11.19 9.96 -21.06
C LEU A 278 11.23 10.72 -22.38
N ARG A 279 10.48 10.25 -23.37
CA ARG A 279 10.36 10.87 -24.69
C ARG A 279 8.92 11.08 -25.10
N VAL A 280 8.69 12.11 -25.92
CA VAL A 280 7.43 12.31 -26.63
C VAL A 280 7.37 11.36 -27.83
N GLY A 281 6.26 10.64 -27.94
CA GLY A 281 6.00 9.74 -29.05
C GLY A 281 4.65 9.96 -29.69
N GLU A 282 4.58 9.85 -31.02
CA GLU A 282 3.31 9.89 -31.77
C GLU A 282 2.85 8.47 -32.08
N VAL A 283 1.60 8.13 -31.76
CA VAL A 283 1.04 6.82 -32.07
C VAL A 283 0.76 6.72 -33.57
N ARG A 284 1.47 5.83 -34.27
CA ARG A 284 1.30 5.57 -35.71
C ARG A 284 0.19 4.55 -35.97
N THR A 285 0.20 3.45 -35.24
CA THR A 285 -0.81 2.40 -35.35
C THR A 285 -1.21 1.89 -33.98
N ALA A 286 -2.45 1.43 -33.86
CA ALA A 286 -2.98 0.80 -32.67
C ALA A 286 -3.88 -0.36 -33.08
N GLU A 287 -3.65 -1.54 -32.51
CA GLU A 287 -4.38 -2.76 -32.83
C GLU A 287 -4.73 -3.52 -31.55
N ARG A 288 -5.88 -4.21 -31.55
CA ARG A 288 -6.26 -5.14 -30.48
C ARG A 288 -5.57 -6.47 -30.71
N ILE A 289 -5.03 -7.05 -29.65
CA ILE A 289 -4.35 -8.34 -29.74
C ILE A 289 -5.36 -9.47 -29.66
N PRO A 290 -5.38 -10.40 -30.63
CA PRO A 290 -6.18 -11.61 -30.54
C PRO A 290 -5.80 -12.39 -29.28
N LYS A 291 -6.79 -12.76 -28.45
CA LYS A 291 -6.61 -13.44 -27.15
C LYS A 291 -6.11 -12.56 -26.00
N ALA A 292 -6.19 -11.23 -26.07
CA ALA A 292 -5.87 -10.35 -24.94
C ALA A 292 -6.80 -9.14 -24.81
N ASP A 293 -7.89 -9.31 -24.06
CA ASP A 293 -8.98 -8.32 -23.94
C ASP A 293 -8.57 -7.00 -23.24
N LYS A 294 -7.39 -6.96 -22.64
CA LYS A 294 -6.88 -5.81 -21.87
C LYS A 294 -5.68 -5.11 -22.51
N LEU A 295 -5.12 -5.64 -23.60
CA LEU A 295 -3.88 -5.12 -24.19
C LEU A 295 -4.12 -4.56 -25.59
N LEU A 296 -3.59 -3.37 -25.84
CA LEU A 296 -3.42 -2.81 -27.18
C LEU A 296 -1.95 -2.93 -27.60
N LEU A 297 -1.75 -3.31 -28.85
CA LEU A 297 -0.47 -3.21 -29.53
C LEU A 297 -0.41 -1.84 -30.20
N ILE A 298 0.47 -0.96 -29.72
CA ILE A 298 0.64 0.37 -30.30
C ILE A 298 2.05 0.52 -30.86
N THR A 299 2.15 1.12 -32.04
CA THR A 299 3.42 1.49 -32.65
C THR A 299 3.61 2.99 -32.49
N VAL A 300 4.70 3.40 -31.85
CA VAL A 300 4.94 4.79 -31.46
C VAL A 300 6.22 5.29 -32.09
N ASP A 301 6.13 6.43 -32.77
CA ASP A 301 7.26 7.15 -33.33
C ASP A 301 7.82 8.11 -32.28
N ILE A 302 8.99 7.76 -31.73
CA ILE A 302 9.73 8.54 -30.74
C ILE A 302 10.94 9.27 -31.36
N GLY A 303 10.92 9.54 -32.68
CA GLY A 303 12.02 10.21 -33.39
C GLY A 303 13.25 9.32 -33.63
N GLU A 304 13.08 8.00 -33.65
CA GLU A 304 14.12 7.01 -34.02
C GLU A 304 13.91 6.51 -35.46
N GLU A 305 14.92 5.89 -36.07
CA GLU A 305 14.82 5.36 -37.46
C GLU A 305 13.69 4.34 -37.63
N LYS A 306 13.30 3.65 -36.56
CA LYS A 306 12.18 2.70 -36.55
C LYS A 306 11.21 3.03 -35.42
N PRO A 307 9.89 3.09 -35.71
CA PRO A 307 8.88 3.20 -34.67
C PRO A 307 8.97 2.02 -33.69
N ARG A 308 8.76 2.29 -32.40
CA ARG A 308 8.82 1.26 -31.35
C ARG A 308 7.47 0.64 -31.10
N GLN A 309 7.48 -0.66 -30.85
CA GLN A 309 6.29 -1.40 -30.47
C GLN A 309 6.11 -1.37 -28.95
N ILE A 310 4.93 -0.99 -28.48
CA ILE A 310 4.59 -0.90 -27.05
C ILE A 310 3.27 -1.65 -26.81
N LEU A 311 3.22 -2.42 -25.72
CA LEU A 311 2.02 -3.10 -25.26
C LEU A 311 1.41 -2.30 -24.11
N ALA A 312 0.21 -1.75 -24.31
CA ALA A 312 -0.46 -0.90 -23.33
C ALA A 312 -1.72 -1.57 -22.77
N GLY A 313 -1.85 -1.59 -21.44
CA GLY A 313 -2.96 -2.18 -20.69
C GLY A 313 -4.27 -1.37 -20.69
N ILE A 314 -4.58 -0.68 -21.79
CA ILE A 314 -5.63 0.35 -21.85
C ILE A 314 -6.81 -0.03 -22.76
N ALA A 315 -6.86 -1.26 -23.27
CA ALA A 315 -7.84 -1.71 -24.26
C ALA A 315 -9.31 -1.64 -23.78
N GLN A 316 -9.53 -1.65 -22.46
CA GLN A 316 -10.87 -1.55 -21.87
C GLN A 316 -11.43 -0.13 -21.87
N TYR A 317 -10.57 0.88 -22.04
CA TYR A 317 -10.92 2.29 -21.87
C TYR A 317 -10.72 3.12 -23.14
N TYR A 318 -9.91 2.63 -24.08
CA TYR A 318 -9.58 3.34 -25.31
C TYR A 318 -9.78 2.45 -26.52
N GLU A 319 -10.44 3.02 -27.53
CA GLU A 319 -10.51 2.43 -28.86
C GLU A 319 -9.23 2.73 -29.65
N PRO A 320 -8.69 1.77 -30.42
CA PRO A 320 -7.43 1.94 -31.15
C PRO A 320 -7.44 3.16 -32.09
N GLU A 321 -8.54 3.43 -32.77
CA GLU A 321 -8.68 4.50 -33.75
C GLU A 321 -8.52 5.88 -33.11
N ARG A 322 -8.86 6.02 -31.82
CA ARG A 322 -8.74 7.29 -31.08
C ARG A 322 -7.32 7.58 -30.61
N LEU A 323 -6.43 6.58 -30.65
CA LEU A 323 -5.05 6.71 -30.23
C LEU A 323 -4.15 7.17 -31.37
N ILE A 324 -4.49 6.82 -32.62
CA ILE A 324 -3.71 7.18 -33.80
C ILE A 324 -3.55 8.71 -33.90
N GLY A 325 -2.32 9.17 -34.11
CA GLY A 325 -1.96 10.59 -34.20
C GLY A 325 -1.83 11.31 -32.85
N ARG A 326 -2.10 10.65 -31.71
CA ARG A 326 -1.89 11.27 -30.40
C ARG A 326 -0.43 11.31 -30.01
N LYS A 327 -0.03 12.44 -29.41
CA LYS A 327 1.27 12.61 -28.74
C LYS A 327 1.18 12.18 -27.29
N ILE A 328 2.02 11.22 -26.93
CA ILE A 328 2.03 10.55 -25.63
C ILE A 328 3.43 10.56 -25.02
N VAL A 329 3.50 10.33 -23.71
CA VAL A 329 4.77 10.16 -23.00
C VAL A 329 5.16 8.68 -22.96
N VAL A 330 6.39 8.38 -23.38
CA VAL A 330 6.94 7.04 -23.44
C VAL A 330 8.23 6.94 -22.64
N VAL A 331 8.38 5.88 -21.84
CA VAL A 331 9.66 5.48 -21.26
C VAL A 331 10.44 4.64 -22.27
N ALA A 332 11.55 5.18 -22.77
CA ALA A 332 12.31 4.62 -23.89
C ALA A 332 13.48 3.71 -23.47
N ASN A 333 13.96 3.77 -22.23
CA ASN A 333 15.14 3.01 -21.78
C ASN A 333 14.81 1.82 -20.87
N LEU A 334 13.60 1.27 -20.97
CA LEU A 334 13.23 0.02 -20.31
C LEU A 334 13.72 -1.20 -21.11
N LYS A 335 14.12 -2.25 -20.40
CA LYS A 335 14.45 -3.54 -21.03
C LYS A 335 13.20 -4.07 -21.76
N PRO A 336 13.32 -4.49 -23.04
CA PRO A 336 12.20 -5.08 -23.75
C PRO A 336 11.62 -6.29 -23.02
N ARG A 337 10.29 -6.39 -22.97
CA ARG A 337 9.58 -7.51 -22.32
C ARG A 337 8.60 -8.15 -23.29
N LYS A 338 8.56 -9.47 -23.31
CA LYS A 338 7.57 -10.22 -24.11
C LYS A 338 6.30 -10.43 -23.30
N LEU A 339 5.16 -9.96 -23.81
CA LEU A 339 3.83 -10.25 -23.26
C LEU A 339 2.96 -10.90 -24.34
N ARG A 340 2.41 -12.08 -24.02
CA ARG A 340 1.48 -12.82 -24.89
C ARG A 340 1.96 -13.00 -26.34
N GLY A 341 3.26 -13.19 -26.53
CA GLY A 341 3.88 -13.42 -27.85
C GLY A 341 4.36 -12.16 -28.57
N TYR A 342 4.05 -10.97 -28.05
CA TYR A 342 4.50 -9.68 -28.60
C TYR A 342 5.59 -9.07 -27.72
N GLU A 343 6.53 -8.35 -28.32
CA GLU A 343 7.60 -7.64 -27.62
C GLU A 343 7.21 -6.18 -27.36
N SER A 344 7.29 -5.73 -26.11
CA SER A 344 7.14 -4.32 -25.73
C SER A 344 8.51 -3.71 -25.50
N GLN A 345 8.85 -2.68 -26.29
CA GLN A 345 10.12 -1.98 -26.29
C GLN A 345 10.05 -0.61 -25.59
N GLY A 346 9.04 -0.44 -24.75
CA GLY A 346 8.78 0.77 -23.98
C GLY A 346 7.53 0.65 -23.12
N MET A 347 7.20 1.74 -22.44
CA MET A 347 6.02 1.86 -21.60
C MET A 347 5.36 3.22 -21.82
N LEU A 348 4.05 3.22 -22.05
CA LEU A 348 3.21 4.42 -22.12
C LEU A 348 2.86 4.87 -20.70
N LEU A 349 2.89 6.18 -20.43
CA LEU A 349 2.46 6.74 -19.15
C LEU A 349 0.98 7.14 -19.16
N ALA A 350 0.27 6.70 -18.12
CA ALA A 350 -1.12 7.08 -17.86
C ALA A 350 -1.31 7.35 -16.37
N ALA A 351 -2.12 8.35 -16.04
CA ALA A 351 -2.58 8.61 -14.69
C ALA A 351 -3.77 7.70 -14.35
N SER A 352 -3.79 7.12 -13.16
CA SER A 352 -4.97 6.39 -12.66
C SER A 352 -5.92 7.39 -12.00
N VAL A 353 -7.13 7.55 -12.53
CA VAL A 353 -8.12 8.52 -12.05
C VAL A 353 -9.40 7.80 -11.58
N GLY A 354 -9.90 8.19 -10.41
CA GLY A 354 -11.12 7.65 -9.80
C GLY A 354 -10.92 6.32 -9.06
N GLU A 355 -11.96 5.87 -8.36
CA GLU A 355 -11.94 4.66 -7.52
C GLU A 355 -11.67 3.37 -8.31
N GLU A 356 -11.98 3.34 -9.61
CA GLU A 356 -11.74 2.19 -10.49
C GLU A 356 -10.34 2.19 -11.15
N GLY A 357 -9.52 3.22 -10.90
CA GLY A 357 -8.18 3.34 -11.48
C GLY A 357 -8.20 3.49 -13.01
N LYS A 358 -9.14 4.28 -13.55
CA LYS A 358 -9.26 4.50 -15.00
C LYS A 358 -7.97 5.13 -15.53
N PRO A 359 -7.28 4.51 -16.51
CA PRO A 359 -6.08 5.08 -17.08
C PRO A 359 -6.44 6.31 -17.93
N VAL A 360 -5.77 7.43 -17.67
CA VAL A 360 -5.83 8.66 -18.47
C VAL A 360 -4.44 8.89 -19.04
N ILE A 361 -4.30 8.73 -20.36
CA ILE A 361 -3.00 8.82 -21.04
C ILE A 361 -2.41 10.23 -20.86
N ALA A 362 -1.14 10.31 -20.49
CA ALA A 362 -0.41 11.57 -20.41
C ALA A 362 -0.17 12.12 -21.83
N THR A 363 -0.77 13.27 -22.12
CA THR A 363 -0.68 13.96 -23.43
C THR A 363 -0.22 15.40 -23.24
N PHE A 364 0.19 16.05 -24.34
CA PHE A 364 0.59 17.45 -24.36
C PHE A 364 -0.53 18.33 -24.89
N ALA A 365 -0.69 19.53 -24.31
CA ALA A 365 -1.64 20.53 -24.81
C ALA A 365 -1.09 21.28 -26.04
N GLU A 366 0.24 21.43 -26.10
CA GLU A 366 0.96 22.04 -27.21
C GLU A 366 1.55 20.98 -28.15
N ASP A 367 1.86 21.39 -29.38
CA ASP A 367 2.49 20.51 -30.35
C ASP A 367 3.99 20.35 -30.06
N VAL A 368 4.39 19.16 -29.61
CA VAL A 368 5.79 18.86 -29.21
C VAL A 368 6.42 17.89 -30.21
N PRO A 369 7.62 18.15 -30.77
CA PRO A 369 8.21 17.28 -31.78
C PRO A 369 8.45 15.85 -31.27
N ASN A 370 8.30 14.87 -32.16
CA ASN A 370 8.53 13.46 -31.85
C ASN A 370 9.99 13.27 -31.42
N GLY A 371 10.21 12.52 -30.33
CA GLY A 371 11.53 12.29 -29.75
C GLY A 371 12.04 13.40 -28.81
N ALA A 372 11.25 14.44 -28.56
CA ALA A 372 11.59 15.43 -27.53
C ALA A 372 11.76 14.75 -26.16
N ARG A 373 12.89 15.04 -25.48
CA ARG A 373 13.19 14.52 -24.16
C ARG A 373 12.50 15.35 -23.08
N LEU A 374 11.76 14.70 -22.19
CA LEU A 374 11.20 15.35 -21.01
C LEU A 374 12.32 15.54 -19.98
N LYS A 375 12.30 16.68 -19.29
CA LYS A 375 13.32 17.10 -18.32
C LYS A 375 12.68 17.45 -16.99
#